data_AF-A0A8T0VML7-F1
#
_entry.id   AF-A0A8T0VML7-F1
#
_cell.length_a   1.000
_cell.length_b   1.000
_cell.length_c   1.000
_cell.angle_alpha   90.00
_cell.angle_beta   90.00
_cell.angle_gamma   90.00
#
_symmetry.space_group_name_H-M   'P 1'
#
loop_
_entity.id
_entity.type
_entity.pdbx_description
1 polymer ?
#
loop_
_entity_poly.entity_id
_entity_poly.type
_entity_poly.pdbx_seq_one_letter_code
_entity_poly.pdbx_strand_id
1 'polypeptide(L)'
;MRLLPLLLLVICSPWPLLQSADAGRTLAEAGAARRPRVRAVSLGGWLVTEGWVKPSLFDGIPNNDLLDGTQLQFKSVARNRYLAAEQGGGGAIVADREQPSGWETFKLWRINETTFNFRVFGNQFVGVDISGRVVATATTPGPSETFQLVRRDGDKTRVRIRAPNGLFLQAKTMDSVTADHSEDTNWGDDDPSVFVTNSVAHLQGEYQLCNGYGIRKARQVLRDHWRTFITESDFSFIASSGLNAVRIPVGWWIASDPRPPRPFVGGSLRALDNAFRWAEKYNLDIIVDLHAAPGSQNPYEHSATRDGSQEWGTRDESIAQTVQVIDFLASRYAESPSLLAVSLLNSPLAPGATLRSLTKYYRLGYDAVRRHTRTAYVVMPARLAADDTELLGFAGRFSRAVLDVHYYNLFSAARSIASPPTRTSTS
;
A
#
# COMPACT_ATOMS: atom_id res chain seq x y z
N MET A 1 -4.66 -14.46 20.77
CA MET A 1 -5.44 -13.23 21.01
C MET A 1 -5.23 -12.33 19.79
N ARG A 2 -6.24 -12.16 18.93
CA ARG A 2 -6.14 -11.35 17.72
C ARG A 2 -6.34 -9.88 18.10
N LEU A 3 -5.35 -9.02 17.87
CA LEU A 3 -5.49 -7.57 18.03
C LEU A 3 -6.21 -7.03 16.80
N LEU A 4 -7.50 -6.70 16.93
CA LEU A 4 -8.21 -5.89 15.95
C LEU A 4 -7.98 -4.41 16.29
N PRO A 5 -7.60 -3.55 15.31
CA PRO A 5 -7.45 -2.13 15.55
C PRO A 5 -8.84 -1.50 15.83
N LEU A 6 -8.92 -0.72 16.91
CA LEU A 6 -10.09 0.05 17.28
C LEU A 6 -10.06 1.38 16.49
N LEU A 7 -11.03 1.61 15.61
CA LEU A 7 -11.17 2.87 14.86
C LEU A 7 -12.17 3.78 15.59
N LEU A 8 -11.78 5.03 15.85
CA LEU A 8 -12.67 6.07 16.40
C LEU A 8 -13.19 6.96 15.26
N LEU A 9 -14.46 6.83 14.89
CA LEU A 9 -15.10 7.66 13.88
C LEU A 9 -15.65 8.95 14.52
N VAL A 10 -15.11 10.12 14.18
CA VAL A 10 -15.65 11.41 14.64
C VAL A 10 -16.65 11.96 13.63
N ILE A 11 -17.94 11.90 13.95
CA ILE A 11 -19.01 12.45 13.11
C ILE A 11 -19.21 13.93 13.47
N CYS A 12 -18.74 14.85 12.63
CA CYS A 12 -19.05 16.27 12.75
C CYS A 12 -20.44 16.54 12.14
N SER A 13 -21.38 17.03 12.95
CA SER A 13 -22.64 17.61 12.46
C SER A 13 -22.52 19.14 12.37
N PRO A 14 -23.04 19.79 11.33
CA PRO A 14 -23.02 21.26 11.24
C PRO A 14 -24.06 21.84 12.21
N TRP A 15 -23.63 22.66 13.16
CA TRP A 15 -24.51 23.50 13.98
C TRP A 15 -24.58 24.89 13.34
N PRO A 16 -25.76 25.52 13.17
CA PRO A 16 -25.83 26.92 12.79
C PRO A 16 -25.60 27.81 14.01
N LEU A 17 -24.63 28.72 13.88
CA LEU A 17 -24.44 29.87 14.78
C LEU A 17 -25.69 30.76 14.77
N LEU A 18 -26.33 30.93 15.93
CA LEU A 18 -27.11 32.12 16.25
C LEU A 18 -27.12 32.35 17.76
N GLN A 19 -26.86 33.60 18.12
CA GLN A 19 -26.62 34.12 19.47
C GLN A 19 -27.88 34.08 20.35
N SER A 20 -27.64 34.02 21.66
CA SER A 20 -28.63 33.99 22.74
C SER A 20 -29.42 35.28 22.92
N ALA A 21 -30.72 35.18 23.20
CA ALA A 21 -31.40 35.93 24.26
C ALA A 21 -32.77 35.30 24.60
N ASP A 22 -32.98 35.17 25.92
CA ASP A 22 -34.22 35.08 26.70
C ASP A 22 -35.20 33.88 26.70
N ALA A 23 -35.25 33.30 27.91
CA ALA A 23 -36.41 33.01 28.76
C ALA A 23 -37.60 32.19 28.22
N GLY A 24 -37.69 30.97 28.77
CA GLY A 24 -38.95 30.45 29.31
C GLY A 24 -40.02 30.06 28.29
N ARG A 25 -39.89 28.85 27.72
CA ARG A 25 -41.03 28.03 27.29
C ARG A 25 -40.62 26.56 27.21
N THR A 26 -41.45 25.72 27.81
CA THR A 26 -41.51 24.26 27.71
C THR A 26 -41.07 23.73 26.35
N LEU A 27 -39.97 22.98 26.31
CA LEU A 27 -39.59 22.14 25.17
C LEU A 27 -40.06 20.71 25.44
N ALA A 28 -41.33 20.47 25.16
CA ALA A 28 -41.74 19.19 24.62
C ALA A 28 -41.74 19.36 23.09
N GLU A 29 -40.63 19.05 22.41
CA GLU A 29 -40.65 18.90 20.96
C GLU A 29 -39.43 18.14 20.40
N ALA A 30 -39.77 17.33 19.39
CA ALA A 30 -38.90 16.71 18.40
C ALA A 30 -37.97 15.58 18.86
N GLY A 31 -38.54 14.38 18.94
CA GLY A 31 -37.83 13.10 18.83
C GLY A 31 -37.16 12.92 17.46
N ALA A 32 -36.11 13.69 17.17
CA ALA A 32 -35.10 13.24 16.23
C ALA A 32 -34.31 12.15 16.95
N ALA A 33 -34.68 10.88 16.74
CA ALA A 33 -33.95 9.75 17.27
C ALA A 33 -32.46 9.94 16.98
N ARG A 34 -31.67 10.22 18.03
CA ARG A 34 -30.22 10.35 17.92
C ARG A 34 -29.74 9.04 17.33
N ARG A 35 -29.30 9.04 16.05
CA ARG A 35 -28.81 7.80 15.43
C ARG A 35 -27.78 7.18 16.38
N PRO A 36 -27.91 5.89 16.70
CA PRO A 36 -27.06 5.26 17.68
C PRO A 36 -25.59 5.45 17.28
N ARG A 37 -24.72 5.68 18.27
CA ARG A 37 -23.28 5.80 18.03
C ARG A 37 -22.79 4.58 17.23
N VAL A 38 -22.06 4.82 16.15
CA VAL A 38 -21.44 3.75 15.35
C VAL A 38 -20.30 3.15 16.19
N ARG A 39 -20.35 1.84 16.38
CA ARG A 39 -19.35 1.01 17.05
C ARG A 39 -18.95 -0.06 16.04
N ALA A 40 -17.95 0.29 15.25
CA ALA A 40 -17.48 -0.54 14.16
C ALA A 40 -16.19 -1.28 14.51
N VAL A 41 -15.94 -2.39 13.83
CA VAL A 41 -14.64 -3.04 13.79
C VAL A 41 -14.15 -3.15 12.35
N SER A 42 -12.85 -2.93 12.13
CA SER A 42 -12.25 -3.06 10.80
C SER A 42 -11.84 -4.50 10.53
N LEU A 43 -12.22 -5.03 9.36
CA LEU A 43 -11.87 -6.38 8.90
C LEU A 43 -10.60 -6.35 8.04
N GLY A 44 -9.53 -5.76 8.58
CA GLY A 44 -8.21 -5.66 7.93
C GLY A 44 -7.58 -7.01 7.64
N GLY A 45 -6.72 -7.07 6.62
CA GLY A 45 -6.12 -8.31 6.13
C GLY A 45 -7.08 -9.30 5.46
N TRP A 46 -8.38 -9.00 5.27
CA TRP A 46 -9.33 -9.91 4.61
C TRP A 46 -9.39 -9.74 3.09
N LEU A 47 -10.06 -8.69 2.57
CA LEU A 47 -10.21 -8.44 1.13
C LEU A 47 -9.08 -7.59 0.53
N VAL A 48 -8.19 -7.10 1.39
CA VAL A 48 -6.88 -6.55 1.05
C VAL A 48 -5.87 -7.23 1.94
N THR A 49 -4.89 -7.88 1.33
CA THR A 49 -3.88 -8.64 2.07
C THR A 49 -2.85 -7.74 2.73
N GLU A 50 -2.58 -8.00 4.01
CA GLU A 50 -1.56 -7.33 4.81
C GLU A 50 -0.68 -8.38 5.51
N GLY A 51 0.60 -8.46 5.17
CA GLY A 51 1.52 -9.47 5.67
C GLY A 51 1.73 -9.40 7.18
N TRP A 52 1.69 -8.21 7.78
CA TRP A 52 1.79 -8.06 9.23
C TRP A 52 0.54 -8.60 9.97
N VAL A 53 -0.62 -8.69 9.31
CA VAL A 53 -1.84 -9.31 9.86
C VAL A 53 -1.81 -10.84 9.67
N LYS A 54 -1.43 -11.30 8.47
CA LYS A 54 -1.40 -12.72 8.12
C LYS A 54 -0.11 -13.08 7.36
N PRO A 55 1.04 -13.19 8.06
CA PRO A 55 2.34 -13.40 7.41
C PRO A 55 2.42 -14.75 6.70
N SER A 56 1.74 -15.77 7.24
CA SER A 56 1.79 -17.11 6.68
C SER A 56 1.19 -17.26 5.27
N LEU A 57 0.51 -16.22 4.74
CA LEU A 57 0.10 -16.23 3.34
C LEU A 57 1.30 -16.22 2.39
N PHE A 58 2.46 -15.74 2.84
CA PHE A 58 3.66 -15.55 2.02
C PHE A 58 4.67 -16.71 2.15
N ASP A 59 4.50 -17.62 3.11
CA ASP A 59 5.46 -18.70 3.42
C ASP A 59 5.71 -19.65 2.25
N GLY A 60 4.70 -19.87 1.41
CA GLY A 60 4.78 -20.77 0.26
C GLY A 60 5.41 -20.15 -0.98
N ILE A 61 5.80 -18.87 -0.96
CA ILE A 61 6.39 -18.20 -2.12
C ILE A 61 7.89 -18.55 -2.21
N PRO A 62 8.38 -19.09 -3.34
CA PRO A 62 9.81 -19.33 -3.53
C PRO A 62 10.61 -18.02 -3.48
N ASN A 63 11.71 -17.99 -2.74
CA ASN A 63 12.51 -16.77 -2.51
C ASN A 63 11.61 -15.59 -2.07
N ASN A 64 10.79 -15.80 -1.03
CA ASN A 64 9.87 -14.80 -0.47
C ASN A 64 10.58 -13.62 0.22
N ASP A 65 11.90 -13.69 0.35
CA ASP A 65 12.76 -12.59 0.77
C ASP A 65 13.13 -11.65 -0.39
N LEU A 66 12.84 -12.06 -1.64
CA LEU A 66 13.08 -11.30 -2.88
C LEU A 66 11.77 -10.96 -3.61
N LEU A 67 10.76 -10.45 -2.91
CA LEU A 67 9.50 -10.01 -3.53
C LEU A 67 9.65 -8.62 -4.15
N ASP A 68 8.66 -8.19 -4.95
CA ASP A 68 8.65 -6.81 -5.46
C ASP A 68 8.76 -5.81 -4.31
N GLY A 69 9.63 -4.82 -4.50
CA GLY A 69 9.88 -3.78 -3.52
C GLY A 69 10.85 -4.14 -2.41
N THR A 70 11.34 -5.39 -2.33
CA THR A 70 12.50 -5.70 -1.48
C THR A 70 13.63 -4.72 -1.84
N GLN A 71 14.17 -4.08 -0.82
CA GLN A 71 15.28 -3.14 -0.93
C GLN A 71 16.58 -3.86 -0.54
N LEU A 72 17.48 -4.01 -1.51
CA LEU A 72 18.78 -4.63 -1.32
C LEU A 72 19.89 -3.60 -1.49
N GLN A 73 20.96 -3.78 -0.72
CA GLN A 73 22.25 -3.14 -0.92
C GLN A 73 23.26 -4.22 -1.28
N PHE A 74 24.12 -3.97 -2.27
CA PHE A 74 25.11 -4.93 -2.74
C PHE A 74 26.51 -4.43 -2.37
N LYS A 75 27.25 -5.19 -1.58
CA LYS A 75 28.64 -4.90 -1.23
C LYS A 75 29.58 -5.79 -2.02
N SER A 76 30.44 -5.22 -2.85
CA SER A 76 31.51 -5.96 -3.51
C SER A 76 32.48 -6.50 -2.45
N VAL A 77 32.77 -7.79 -2.52
CA VAL A 77 33.71 -8.45 -1.60
C VAL A 77 35.15 -8.08 -1.95
N ALA A 78 35.51 -8.13 -3.24
CA ALA A 78 36.84 -7.78 -3.73
C ALA A 78 37.24 -6.31 -3.52
N ARG A 79 36.25 -5.41 -3.47
CA ARG A 79 36.49 -3.97 -3.24
C ARG A 79 36.17 -3.52 -1.83
N ASN A 80 35.44 -4.31 -1.05
CA ASN A 80 34.91 -3.92 0.26
C ASN A 80 34.17 -2.57 0.20
N ARG A 81 33.32 -2.39 -0.82
CA ARG A 81 32.55 -1.17 -1.12
C ARG A 81 31.16 -1.52 -1.65
N TYR A 82 30.18 -0.67 -1.36
CA TYR A 82 28.81 -0.81 -1.84
C TYR A 82 28.65 -0.31 -3.26
N LEU A 83 27.77 -0.97 -3.99
CA LEU A 83 27.30 -0.49 -5.28
C LEU A 83 26.43 0.75 -5.08
N ALA A 84 26.60 1.74 -5.95
CA ALA A 84 25.80 2.95 -5.96
C ALA A 84 25.41 3.34 -7.39
N ALA A 85 24.22 3.91 -7.54
CA ALA A 85 23.82 4.60 -8.75
C ALA A 85 24.25 6.06 -8.67
N GLU A 86 25.14 6.47 -9.56
CA GLU A 86 25.57 7.87 -9.61
C GLU A 86 24.39 8.81 -9.88
N GLN A 87 24.41 9.96 -9.21
CA GLN A 87 23.31 10.95 -9.20
C GLN A 87 21.98 10.40 -8.64
N GLY A 88 22.04 9.26 -7.95
CA GLY A 88 20.87 8.48 -7.53
C GLY A 88 20.18 7.74 -8.67
N GLY A 89 20.66 7.89 -9.91
CA GLY A 89 20.01 7.50 -11.15
C GLY A 89 20.41 8.49 -12.25
N GLY A 90 20.59 7.99 -13.47
CA GLY A 90 20.96 8.78 -14.65
C GLY A 90 22.44 8.68 -15.01
N GLY A 91 23.21 7.94 -14.20
CA GLY A 91 24.63 7.70 -14.39
C GLY A 91 25.02 6.22 -14.43
N ALA A 92 26.32 5.99 -14.22
CA ALA A 92 26.90 4.66 -14.09
C ALA A 92 26.57 4.01 -12.74
N ILE A 93 26.66 2.69 -12.69
CA ILE A 93 26.79 1.96 -11.41
C ILE A 93 28.27 1.85 -11.06
N VAL A 94 28.62 2.28 -9.86
CA VAL A 94 29.98 2.25 -9.30
C VAL A 94 30.02 1.40 -8.04
N ALA A 95 31.22 1.10 -7.53
CA ALA A 95 31.48 0.29 -6.35
C ALA A 95 32.49 0.99 -5.42
N ASP A 96 32.19 2.22 -5.00
CA ASP A 96 33.11 3.11 -4.28
C ASP A 96 32.61 3.53 -2.88
N ARG A 97 31.38 3.15 -2.49
CA ARG A 97 30.73 3.63 -1.27
C ARG A 97 31.15 2.82 -0.05
N GLU A 98 31.59 3.50 1.01
CA GLU A 98 31.98 2.83 2.26
C GLU A 98 30.78 2.41 3.11
N GLN A 99 29.76 3.26 3.14
CA GLN A 99 28.54 3.07 3.91
C GLN A 99 27.33 3.21 2.99
N PRO A 100 26.29 2.38 3.18
CA PRO A 100 25.15 2.43 2.31
C PRO A 100 24.03 3.33 2.87
N SER A 101 23.31 3.98 1.97
CA SER A 101 22.19 4.88 2.22
C SER A 101 21.21 4.78 1.04
N GLY A 102 20.63 5.89 0.59
CA GLY A 102 19.63 5.92 -0.49
C GLY A 102 20.17 5.50 -1.85
N TRP A 103 21.36 5.96 -2.25
CA TRP A 103 21.90 5.72 -3.60
C TRP A 103 22.46 4.31 -3.78
N GLU A 104 22.77 3.64 -2.67
CA GLU A 104 23.25 2.26 -2.62
C GLU A 104 22.12 1.24 -2.49
N THR A 105 20.87 1.73 -2.41
CA THR A 105 19.68 0.89 -2.21
C THR A 105 18.94 0.67 -3.53
N PHE A 106 18.77 -0.60 -3.88
CA PHE A 106 18.14 -1.07 -5.10
C PHE A 106 16.83 -1.77 -4.76
N LYS A 107 15.74 -1.33 -5.39
CA LYS A 107 14.42 -1.96 -5.26
C LYS A 107 14.26 -3.05 -6.31
N LEU A 108 13.80 -4.22 -5.89
CA LEU A 108 13.53 -5.33 -6.79
C LEU A 108 12.19 -5.15 -7.50
N TRP A 109 12.18 -5.28 -8.82
CA TRP A 109 11.00 -5.54 -9.61
C TRP A 109 11.06 -6.99 -10.08
N ARG A 110 10.26 -7.84 -9.45
CA ARG A 110 10.32 -9.29 -9.64
C ARG A 110 9.64 -9.68 -10.94
N ILE A 111 10.36 -10.43 -11.78
CA ILE A 111 9.82 -11.05 -12.99
C ILE A 111 9.46 -12.51 -12.69
N ASN A 112 10.36 -13.23 -12.01
CA ASN A 112 10.15 -14.60 -11.53
C ASN A 112 11.05 -14.87 -10.30
N GLU A 113 11.25 -16.14 -9.94
CA GLU A 113 12.00 -16.56 -8.74
C GLU A 113 13.46 -16.12 -8.69
N THR A 114 14.09 -15.93 -9.84
CA THR A 114 15.51 -15.58 -9.97
C THR A 114 15.76 -14.34 -10.81
N THR A 115 14.76 -13.88 -11.56
CA THR A 115 14.90 -12.77 -12.52
C THR A 115 14.23 -11.50 -12.03
N PHE A 116 14.95 -10.38 -12.12
CA PHE A 116 14.56 -9.09 -11.59
C PHE A 116 14.99 -7.95 -12.51
N ASN A 117 14.27 -6.83 -12.43
CA ASN A 117 14.85 -5.53 -12.73
C ASN A 117 15.24 -4.84 -11.42
N PHE A 118 16.30 -4.04 -11.43
CA PHE A 118 16.72 -3.26 -10.27
C PHE A 118 16.36 -1.79 -10.50
N ARG A 119 15.57 -1.21 -9.60
CA ARG A 119 15.20 0.21 -9.64
C ARG A 119 15.98 0.99 -8.59
N VAL A 120 16.61 2.08 -9.00
CA VAL A 120 17.47 2.91 -8.14
C VAL A 120 16.69 4.07 -7.52
N PHE A 121 17.35 4.84 -6.64
CA PHE A 121 16.76 5.96 -5.91
C PHE A 121 15.97 6.95 -6.78
N GLY A 122 16.53 7.33 -7.93
CA GLY A 122 15.95 8.23 -8.94
C GLY A 122 14.91 7.59 -9.84
N ASN A 123 14.35 6.43 -9.44
CA ASN A 123 13.30 5.70 -10.14
C ASN A 123 13.67 5.13 -11.53
N GLN A 124 14.94 5.20 -11.90
CA GLN A 124 15.48 4.58 -13.12
C GLN A 124 15.85 3.11 -12.88
N PHE A 125 16.00 2.37 -13.97
CA PHE A 125 16.35 0.96 -13.96
C PHE A 125 17.81 0.78 -14.33
N VAL A 126 18.47 -0.11 -13.59
CA VAL A 126 19.79 -0.61 -13.93
C VAL A 126 19.70 -1.39 -15.24
N GLY A 127 20.65 -1.18 -16.15
CA GLY A 127 20.77 -1.87 -17.41
C GLY A 127 22.23 -1.97 -17.85
N VAL A 128 22.47 -2.73 -18.91
CA VAL A 128 23.79 -2.90 -19.53
C VAL A 128 23.83 -2.16 -20.86
N ASP A 129 24.77 -1.22 -21.00
CA ASP A 129 24.96 -0.49 -22.25
C ASP A 129 25.72 -1.32 -23.30
N ILE A 130 25.81 -0.81 -24.53
CA ILE A 130 26.45 -1.51 -25.66
C ILE A 130 27.95 -1.80 -25.43
N SER A 131 28.59 -1.11 -24.49
CA SER A 131 29.99 -1.34 -24.13
C SER A 131 30.18 -2.37 -23.03
N GLY A 132 29.09 -2.91 -22.48
CA GLY A 132 29.11 -3.82 -21.33
C GLY A 132 29.21 -3.09 -19.98
N ARG A 133 29.08 -1.77 -19.94
CA ARG A 133 29.06 -1.00 -18.70
C ARG A 133 27.66 -1.01 -18.10
N VAL A 134 27.61 -1.06 -16.77
CA VAL A 134 26.34 -1.04 -16.02
C VAL A 134 25.95 0.41 -15.72
N VAL A 135 24.73 0.79 -16.09
CA VAL A 135 24.19 2.15 -15.96
C VAL A 135 22.77 2.13 -15.41
N ALA A 136 22.28 3.23 -14.85
CA ALA A 136 20.91 3.35 -14.33
C ALA A 136 20.15 4.50 -15.01
N THR A 137 19.95 4.40 -16.32
CA THR A 137 19.41 5.51 -17.13
C THR A 137 17.98 5.27 -17.63
N ALA A 138 17.54 4.02 -17.71
CA ALA A 138 16.25 3.66 -18.28
C ALA A 138 15.08 4.04 -17.34
N THR A 139 14.01 4.63 -17.88
CA THR A 139 12.80 4.95 -17.10
C THR A 139 11.76 3.84 -17.12
N THR A 140 11.92 2.85 -18.01
CA THR A 140 11.11 1.63 -18.12
C THR A 140 12.05 0.46 -18.37
N PRO A 141 11.88 -0.69 -17.71
CA PRO A 141 12.77 -1.83 -17.90
C PRO A 141 12.44 -2.58 -19.21
N GLY A 142 13.48 -3.04 -19.88
CA GLY A 142 13.40 -3.93 -21.04
C GLY A 142 14.39 -5.10 -20.92
N PRO A 143 14.74 -5.75 -22.05
CA PRO A 143 15.69 -6.86 -22.07
C PRO A 143 17.05 -6.50 -21.46
N SER A 144 17.57 -5.30 -21.71
CA SER A 144 18.87 -4.83 -21.19
C SER A 144 18.87 -4.56 -19.67
N GLU A 145 17.69 -4.41 -19.06
CA GLU A 145 17.51 -4.14 -17.62
C GLU A 145 17.15 -5.41 -16.84
N THR A 146 17.23 -6.58 -17.46
CA THR A 146 16.76 -7.86 -16.89
C THR A 146 17.92 -8.72 -16.40
N PHE A 147 18.01 -8.88 -15.08
CA PHE A 147 19.12 -9.59 -14.44
C PHE A 147 18.64 -10.85 -13.72
N GLN A 148 19.51 -11.85 -13.63
CA GLN A 148 19.29 -12.99 -12.75
C GLN A 148 20.15 -12.87 -11.49
N LEU A 149 19.54 -13.07 -10.32
CA LEU A 149 20.26 -13.13 -9.06
C LEU A 149 20.59 -14.60 -8.74
N VAL A 150 21.88 -14.93 -8.76
CA VAL A 150 22.39 -16.27 -8.45
C VAL A 150 22.94 -16.24 -7.03
N ARG A 151 22.37 -17.07 -6.14
CA ARG A 151 22.78 -17.16 -4.73
C ARG A 151 23.77 -18.30 -4.52
N ARG A 152 24.71 -18.13 -3.60
CA ARG A 152 25.61 -19.21 -3.18
C ARG A 152 24.83 -20.25 -2.39
N ASP A 153 25.10 -21.52 -2.66
CA ASP A 153 24.60 -22.61 -1.82
C ASP A 153 25.17 -22.51 -0.41
N GLY A 154 24.32 -22.67 0.60
CA GLY A 154 24.69 -22.55 2.01
C GLY A 154 24.81 -21.12 2.56
N ASP A 155 24.88 -20.10 1.70
CA ASP A 155 24.90 -18.69 2.09
C ASP A 155 24.16 -17.81 1.06
N LYS A 156 22.86 -17.62 1.28
CA LYS A 156 21.99 -16.85 0.37
C LYS A 156 22.28 -15.34 0.35
N THR A 157 23.10 -14.83 1.28
CA THR A 157 23.50 -13.42 1.30
C THR A 157 24.61 -13.15 0.30
N ARG A 158 25.38 -14.17 -0.09
CA ARG A 158 26.42 -14.05 -1.10
C ARG A 158 25.85 -14.37 -2.48
N VAL A 159 25.96 -13.42 -3.39
CA VAL A 159 25.29 -13.46 -4.70
C VAL A 159 26.21 -13.06 -5.84
N ARG A 160 25.87 -13.54 -7.03
CA ARG A 160 26.35 -13.02 -8.31
C ARG A 160 25.16 -12.52 -9.11
N ILE A 161 25.35 -11.49 -9.93
CA ILE A 161 24.29 -10.88 -10.73
C ILE A 161 24.60 -11.18 -12.19
N ARG A 162 23.81 -12.07 -12.81
CA ARG A 162 23.93 -12.38 -14.24
C ARG A 162 23.18 -11.34 -15.06
N ALA A 163 23.88 -10.74 -16.01
CA ALA A 163 23.36 -9.75 -16.93
C ALA A 163 22.63 -10.38 -18.13
N PRO A 164 21.85 -9.58 -18.88
CA PRO A 164 21.13 -10.05 -20.07
C PRO A 164 22.04 -10.62 -21.18
N ASN A 165 23.31 -10.23 -21.22
CA ASN A 165 24.29 -10.74 -22.17
C ASN A 165 24.87 -12.13 -21.78
N GLY A 166 24.38 -12.72 -20.69
CA GLY A 166 24.78 -14.04 -20.18
C GLY A 166 26.01 -14.02 -19.26
N LEU A 167 26.71 -12.89 -19.14
CA LEU A 167 27.89 -12.72 -18.30
C LEU A 167 27.51 -12.17 -16.91
N PHE A 168 28.42 -12.23 -15.96
CA PHE A 168 28.20 -11.71 -14.61
C PHE A 168 28.72 -10.28 -14.45
N LEU A 169 28.03 -9.52 -13.61
CA LEU A 169 28.52 -8.22 -13.16
C LEU A 169 29.79 -8.41 -12.34
N GLN A 170 30.76 -7.50 -12.52
CA GLN A 170 31.96 -7.43 -11.71
C GLN A 170 32.39 -5.99 -11.40
N ALA A 171 32.90 -5.79 -10.18
CA ALA A 171 33.53 -4.55 -9.73
C ALA A 171 35.05 -4.59 -9.99
N LYS A 172 35.45 -4.36 -11.25
CA LYS A 172 36.87 -4.37 -11.67
C LYS A 172 37.67 -3.26 -11.02
N THR A 173 37.07 -2.10 -10.81
CA THR A 173 37.63 -0.97 -10.08
C THR A 173 36.53 -0.36 -9.22
N MET A 174 36.86 0.59 -8.34
CA MET A 174 35.84 1.28 -7.54
C MET A 174 34.91 2.14 -8.41
N ASP A 175 35.42 2.67 -9.52
CA ASP A 175 34.65 3.58 -10.40
C ASP A 175 33.92 2.86 -11.56
N SER A 176 33.99 1.52 -11.61
CA SER A 176 33.47 0.77 -12.75
C SER A 176 32.89 -0.58 -12.37
N VAL A 177 31.59 -0.74 -12.63
CA VAL A 177 30.90 -2.03 -12.68
C VAL A 177 30.58 -2.38 -14.13
N THR A 178 30.97 -3.59 -14.53
CA THR A 178 30.86 -4.09 -15.92
C THR A 178 30.21 -5.46 -15.95
N ALA A 179 29.57 -5.81 -17.05
CA ALA A 179 28.85 -7.07 -17.27
C ALA A 179 29.66 -8.00 -18.20
N ASP A 180 30.86 -8.38 -17.80
CA ASP A 180 31.81 -9.11 -18.65
C ASP A 180 32.58 -10.23 -17.94
N HIS A 181 32.14 -10.64 -16.74
CA HIS A 181 32.75 -11.76 -16.03
C HIS A 181 32.19 -13.11 -16.50
N SER A 182 33.05 -14.11 -16.67
CA SER A 182 32.64 -15.47 -17.06
C SER A 182 31.88 -16.21 -15.95
N GLU A 183 31.39 -17.42 -16.25
CA GLU A 183 30.70 -18.30 -15.29
C GLU A 183 31.60 -18.74 -14.12
N ASP A 184 32.93 -18.77 -14.30
CA ASP A 184 33.86 -19.20 -13.26
C ASP A 184 33.74 -18.31 -12.02
N THR A 185 33.80 -18.94 -10.85
CA THR A 185 33.78 -18.24 -9.56
C THR A 185 34.35 -19.14 -8.48
N ASN A 186 35.09 -18.54 -7.55
CA ASN A 186 35.57 -19.22 -6.36
C ASN A 186 34.71 -18.88 -5.12
N TRP A 187 33.72 -17.99 -5.27
CA TRP A 187 32.92 -17.43 -4.16
C TRP A 187 33.76 -16.88 -3.00
N GLY A 188 35.00 -16.51 -3.25
CA GLY A 188 35.96 -15.94 -2.30
C GLY A 188 35.83 -14.43 -2.19
N ASP A 189 36.50 -13.84 -1.20
CA ASP A 189 36.51 -12.38 -0.99
C ASP A 189 37.38 -11.65 -2.03
N ASP A 190 38.12 -12.37 -2.86
CA ASP A 190 38.92 -11.88 -3.97
C ASP A 190 38.15 -11.86 -5.31
N ASP A 191 36.99 -12.53 -5.40
CA ASP A 191 36.19 -12.61 -6.63
C ASP A 191 35.48 -11.28 -6.92
N PRO A 192 35.82 -10.59 -8.03
CA PRO A 192 35.24 -9.29 -8.34
C PRO A 192 33.77 -9.39 -8.78
N SER A 193 33.26 -10.59 -9.10
CA SER A 193 31.89 -10.83 -9.52
C SER A 193 30.92 -11.14 -8.38
N VAL A 194 31.43 -11.22 -7.13
CA VAL A 194 30.62 -11.59 -5.98
C VAL A 194 30.29 -10.40 -5.09
N PHE A 195 29.04 -10.36 -4.65
CA PHE A 195 28.49 -9.34 -3.79
C PHE A 195 27.85 -9.99 -2.56
N VAL A 196 27.94 -9.31 -1.41
CA VAL A 196 27.13 -9.63 -0.23
C VAL A 196 25.92 -8.70 -0.21
N THR A 197 24.73 -9.26 -0.04
CA THR A 197 23.48 -8.51 0.02
C THR A 197 23.11 -8.17 1.45
N ASN A 198 22.74 -6.92 1.69
CA ASN A 198 22.04 -6.50 2.90
C ASN A 198 20.58 -6.15 2.55
N SER A 199 19.62 -6.71 3.29
CA SER A 199 18.19 -6.41 3.10
C SER A 199 17.78 -5.28 4.01
N VAL A 200 17.31 -4.17 3.42
CA VAL A 200 16.97 -2.93 4.14
C VAL A 200 15.49 -2.91 4.52
N ALA A 201 14.63 -3.29 3.58
CA ALA A 201 13.18 -3.27 3.75
C ALA A 201 12.55 -4.30 2.80
N HIS A 202 11.35 -4.76 3.15
CA HIS A 202 10.55 -5.65 2.33
C HIS A 202 9.08 -5.23 2.41
N LEU A 203 8.30 -5.65 1.40
CA LEU A 203 6.86 -5.43 1.36
C LEU A 203 6.14 -6.78 1.34
N GLN A 204 5.03 -6.87 2.06
CA GLN A 204 4.17 -8.05 2.06
C GLN A 204 2.71 -7.61 1.91
N GLY A 205 2.36 -7.14 0.71
CA GLY A 205 1.00 -6.76 0.34
C GLY A 205 0.40 -7.69 -0.71
N GLU A 206 -0.81 -7.37 -1.14
CA GLU A 206 -1.50 -8.17 -2.15
C GLU A 206 -0.76 -8.19 -3.50
N TYR A 207 -0.04 -7.10 -3.86
CA TYR A 207 0.81 -7.08 -5.05
C TYR A 207 1.90 -8.15 -4.97
N GLN A 208 2.68 -8.15 -3.89
CA GLN A 208 3.79 -9.09 -3.69
C GLN A 208 3.30 -10.53 -3.59
N LEU A 209 2.16 -10.78 -2.93
CA LEU A 209 1.56 -12.11 -2.87
C LEU A 209 1.18 -12.60 -4.26
N CYS A 210 0.45 -11.77 -5.01
CA CYS A 210 -0.07 -12.15 -6.32
C CYS A 210 1.05 -12.39 -7.34
N ASN A 211 2.05 -11.49 -7.38
CA ASN A 211 3.19 -11.64 -8.29
C ASN A 211 4.11 -12.79 -7.85
N GLY A 212 4.36 -12.91 -6.55
CA GLY A 212 5.24 -13.94 -5.98
C GLY A 212 4.78 -15.37 -6.26
N TYR A 213 3.50 -15.68 -6.08
CA TYR A 213 2.92 -16.98 -6.42
C TYR A 213 2.61 -17.17 -7.91
N GLY A 214 2.44 -16.07 -8.64
CA GLY A 214 1.79 -16.06 -9.94
C GLY A 214 0.28 -16.33 -9.87
N ILE A 215 -0.43 -15.90 -10.92
CA ILE A 215 -1.91 -15.79 -10.97
C ILE A 215 -2.62 -17.09 -10.57
N ARG A 216 -2.14 -18.26 -11.01
CA ARG A 216 -2.81 -19.55 -10.74
C ARG A 216 -2.82 -19.89 -9.26
N LYS A 217 -1.66 -19.83 -8.61
CA LYS A 217 -1.52 -20.21 -7.20
C LYS A 217 -2.04 -19.09 -6.29
N ALA A 218 -1.79 -17.82 -6.62
CA ALA A 218 -2.34 -16.67 -5.91
C ALA A 218 -3.88 -16.73 -5.82
N ARG A 219 -4.56 -17.07 -6.92
CA ARG A 219 -6.03 -17.23 -6.91
C ARG A 219 -6.51 -18.32 -5.96
N GLN A 220 -5.79 -19.44 -5.87
CA GLN A 220 -6.14 -20.51 -4.92
C GLN A 220 -5.97 -20.02 -3.48
N VAL A 221 -4.78 -19.50 -3.17
CA VAL A 221 -4.43 -18.99 -1.84
C VAL A 221 -5.42 -17.92 -1.37
N LEU A 222 -5.71 -16.92 -2.21
CA LEU A 222 -6.61 -15.83 -1.83
C LEU A 222 -8.08 -16.26 -1.74
N ARG A 223 -8.56 -17.17 -2.60
CA ARG A 223 -9.93 -17.69 -2.47
C ARG A 223 -10.13 -18.52 -1.20
N ASP A 224 -9.13 -19.30 -0.83
CA ASP A 224 -9.16 -20.03 0.44
C ASP A 224 -9.14 -19.05 1.61
N HIS A 225 -8.23 -18.07 1.61
CA HIS A 225 -8.18 -17.00 2.60
C HIS A 225 -9.51 -16.26 2.74
N TRP A 226 -10.09 -15.76 1.65
CA TRP A 226 -11.36 -15.03 1.69
C TRP A 226 -12.52 -15.86 2.23
N ARG A 227 -12.51 -17.18 2.02
CA ARG A 227 -13.56 -18.10 2.50
C ARG A 227 -13.40 -18.47 3.97
N THR A 228 -12.18 -18.48 4.51
CA THR A 228 -11.91 -19.03 5.85
C THR A 228 -11.44 -18.00 6.87
N PHE A 229 -10.95 -16.83 6.44
CA PHE A 229 -10.38 -15.83 7.34
C PHE A 229 -11.46 -15.05 8.09
N ILE A 230 -12.48 -14.58 7.36
CA ILE A 230 -13.72 -14.01 7.88
C ILE A 230 -14.87 -14.81 7.30
N THR A 231 -15.80 -15.17 8.17
CA THR A 231 -16.95 -16.03 7.90
C THR A 231 -18.22 -15.43 8.48
N GLU A 232 -19.36 -16.04 8.19
CA GLU A 232 -20.64 -15.62 8.77
C GLU A 232 -20.64 -15.64 10.32
N SER A 233 -19.94 -16.62 10.93
CA SER A 233 -19.85 -16.68 12.39
C SER A 233 -19.12 -15.48 13.00
N ASP A 234 -18.20 -14.85 12.27
CA ASP A 234 -17.55 -13.62 12.71
C ASP A 234 -18.53 -12.45 12.75
N PHE A 235 -19.45 -12.34 11.78
CA PHE A 235 -20.51 -11.33 11.78
C PHE A 235 -21.50 -11.56 12.93
N SER A 236 -21.89 -12.82 13.18
CA SER A 236 -22.70 -13.18 14.34
C SER A 236 -22.01 -12.79 15.65
N PHE A 237 -20.70 -13.07 15.76
CA PHE A 237 -19.91 -12.74 16.94
C PHE A 237 -19.82 -11.22 17.16
N ILE A 238 -19.52 -10.46 16.11
CA ILE A 238 -19.45 -8.99 16.13
C ILE A 238 -20.76 -8.39 16.64
N ALA A 239 -21.89 -8.83 16.09
CA ALA A 239 -23.22 -8.37 16.52
C ALA A 239 -23.50 -8.73 17.99
N SER A 240 -23.24 -9.99 18.38
CA SER A 240 -23.44 -10.43 19.77
C SER A 240 -22.52 -9.72 20.79
N SER A 241 -21.40 -9.17 20.32
CA SER A 241 -20.46 -8.37 21.13
C SER A 241 -20.93 -6.92 21.33
N GLY A 242 -22.10 -6.54 20.80
CA GLY A 242 -22.67 -5.19 20.94
C GLY A 242 -22.13 -4.15 19.95
N LEU A 243 -21.31 -4.57 18.99
CA LEU A 243 -20.94 -3.77 17.83
C LEU A 243 -22.12 -3.72 16.85
N ASN A 244 -22.23 -2.62 16.11
CA ASN A 244 -23.34 -2.40 15.17
C ASN A 244 -22.89 -2.13 13.74
N ALA A 245 -21.58 -2.18 13.46
CA ALA A 245 -21.04 -1.98 12.13
C ALA A 245 -19.73 -2.73 11.90
N VAL A 246 -19.36 -2.90 10.64
CA VAL A 246 -18.04 -3.36 10.21
C VAL A 246 -17.47 -2.40 9.15
N ARG A 247 -16.15 -2.20 9.16
CA ARG A 247 -15.42 -1.49 8.11
C ARG A 247 -14.66 -2.53 7.28
N ILE A 248 -14.87 -2.53 5.97
CA ILE A 248 -14.33 -3.56 5.07
C ILE A 248 -13.38 -2.90 4.07
N PRO A 249 -12.05 -3.01 4.29
CA PRO A 249 -11.03 -2.64 3.31
C PRO A 249 -11.19 -3.41 1.99
N VAL A 250 -11.18 -2.70 0.87
CA VAL A 250 -11.19 -3.28 -0.49
C VAL A 250 -10.15 -2.58 -1.37
N GLY A 251 -9.53 -3.34 -2.27
CA GLY A 251 -8.61 -2.79 -3.26
C GLY A 251 -9.31 -2.42 -4.55
N TRP A 252 -8.79 -1.42 -5.27
CA TRP A 252 -9.37 -0.93 -6.53
C TRP A 252 -9.65 -2.01 -7.58
N TRP A 253 -8.86 -3.10 -7.58
CA TRP A 253 -9.01 -4.23 -8.50
C TRP A 253 -10.37 -4.93 -8.38
N ILE A 254 -11.07 -4.79 -7.24
CA ILE A 254 -12.40 -5.38 -7.02
C ILE A 254 -13.43 -4.93 -8.06
N ALA A 255 -13.30 -3.71 -8.62
CA ALA A 255 -14.19 -3.18 -9.64
C ALA A 255 -14.05 -3.88 -11.00
N SER A 256 -12.99 -4.67 -11.19
CA SER A 256 -12.72 -5.44 -12.41
C SER A 256 -12.92 -6.95 -12.23
N ASP A 257 -13.56 -7.38 -11.15
CA ASP A 257 -13.87 -8.79 -10.93
C ASP A 257 -14.77 -9.37 -12.05
N PRO A 258 -14.56 -10.64 -12.46
CA PRO A 258 -13.63 -11.62 -11.91
C PRO A 258 -12.23 -11.62 -12.55
N ARG A 259 -11.91 -10.62 -13.39
CA ARG A 259 -10.68 -10.55 -14.19
C ARG A 259 -9.97 -9.21 -13.97
N PRO A 260 -9.48 -8.94 -12.75
CA PRO A 260 -8.74 -7.71 -12.48
C PRO A 260 -7.44 -7.64 -13.28
N PRO A 261 -6.87 -6.43 -13.44
CA PRO A 261 -5.55 -6.26 -14.01
C PRO A 261 -4.49 -7.03 -13.23
N ARG A 262 -3.49 -7.55 -13.94
CA ARG A 262 -2.37 -8.29 -13.33
C ARG A 262 -1.54 -7.35 -12.44
N PRO A 263 -0.95 -7.85 -11.34
CA PRO A 263 -0.93 -9.26 -10.91
C PRO A 263 -2.16 -9.71 -10.11
N PHE A 264 -3.07 -8.80 -9.75
CA PHE A 264 -4.23 -9.10 -8.91
C PHE A 264 -5.11 -10.23 -9.46
N VAL A 265 -5.85 -10.88 -8.56
CA VAL A 265 -6.70 -12.03 -8.89
C VAL A 265 -8.14 -11.79 -8.42
N GLY A 266 -9.11 -12.33 -9.15
CA GLY A 266 -10.51 -12.06 -8.88
C GLY A 266 -11.22 -13.03 -7.94
N GLY A 267 -12.24 -12.52 -7.26
CA GLY A 267 -13.13 -13.25 -6.36
C GLY A 267 -13.49 -12.52 -5.07
N SER A 268 -12.81 -11.41 -4.75
CA SER A 268 -13.08 -10.61 -3.55
C SER A 268 -14.45 -9.92 -3.60
N LEU A 269 -14.98 -9.60 -4.79
CA LEU A 269 -16.32 -9.03 -4.94
C LEU A 269 -17.42 -9.97 -4.41
N ARG A 270 -17.30 -11.28 -4.69
CA ARG A 270 -18.25 -12.27 -4.16
C ARG A 270 -18.16 -12.37 -2.63
N ALA A 271 -16.98 -12.19 -2.05
CA ALA A 271 -16.81 -12.19 -0.61
C ALA A 271 -17.45 -10.94 0.02
N LEU A 272 -17.32 -9.77 -0.62
CA LEU A 272 -18.00 -8.55 -0.21
C LEU A 272 -19.53 -8.69 -0.33
N ASP A 273 -20.05 -9.29 -1.40
CA ASP A 273 -21.49 -9.57 -1.54
C ASP A 273 -22.02 -10.44 -0.37
N ASN A 274 -21.25 -11.44 0.05
CA ASN A 274 -21.61 -12.27 1.20
C ASN A 274 -21.58 -11.45 2.50
N ALA A 275 -20.61 -10.55 2.67
CA ALA A 275 -20.53 -9.67 3.82
C ALA A 275 -21.80 -8.84 3.99
N PHE A 276 -22.34 -8.29 2.89
CA PHE A 276 -23.61 -7.56 2.91
C PHE A 276 -24.79 -8.44 3.34
N ARG A 277 -24.90 -9.68 2.84
CA ARG A 277 -25.94 -10.62 3.29
C ARG A 277 -25.83 -10.96 4.78
N TRP A 278 -24.61 -11.17 5.27
CA TRP A 278 -24.38 -11.43 6.70
C TRP A 278 -24.70 -10.20 7.55
N ALA A 279 -24.31 -9.01 7.08
CA ALA A 279 -24.61 -7.76 7.76
C ALA A 279 -26.12 -7.53 7.90
N GLU A 280 -26.89 -7.75 6.83
CA GLU A 280 -28.36 -7.67 6.87
C GLU A 280 -28.94 -8.66 7.89
N LYS A 281 -28.49 -9.92 7.86
CA LYS A 281 -28.97 -10.97 8.77
C LYS A 281 -28.73 -10.65 10.25
N TYR A 282 -27.59 -10.04 10.56
CA TYR A 282 -27.17 -9.74 11.93
C TYR A 282 -27.39 -8.28 12.34
N ASN A 283 -28.12 -7.50 11.53
CA ASN A 283 -28.40 -6.08 11.75
C ASN A 283 -27.12 -5.26 12.00
N LEU A 284 -26.10 -5.50 11.15
CA LEU A 284 -24.86 -4.74 11.10
C LEU A 284 -24.87 -3.80 9.90
N ASP A 285 -24.28 -2.64 10.11
CA ASP A 285 -23.95 -1.67 9.08
C ASP A 285 -22.57 -1.99 8.46
N ILE A 286 -22.36 -1.59 7.20
CA ILE A 286 -21.08 -1.72 6.48
C ILE A 286 -20.57 -0.33 6.06
N ILE A 287 -19.31 -0.09 6.39
CA ILE A 287 -18.47 0.95 5.81
C ILE A 287 -17.56 0.28 4.78
N VAL A 288 -17.84 0.51 3.49
CA VAL A 288 -16.95 0.03 2.41
C VAL A 288 -15.78 1.00 2.30
N ASP A 289 -14.56 0.53 2.48
CA ASP A 289 -13.36 1.36 2.49
C ASP A 289 -12.43 1.05 1.33
N LEU A 290 -12.28 2.00 0.41
CA LEU A 290 -11.29 1.89 -0.65
C LEU A 290 -9.89 2.03 -0.05
N HIS A 291 -9.26 0.89 0.21
CA HIS A 291 -8.04 0.77 0.97
C HIS A 291 -6.78 0.96 0.12
N ALA A 292 -6.88 0.64 -1.17
CA ALA A 292 -5.79 0.73 -2.13
C ALA A 292 -6.30 1.34 -3.43
N ALA A 293 -5.66 2.42 -3.90
CA ALA A 293 -5.97 3.07 -5.17
C ALA A 293 -4.92 2.75 -6.26
N PRO A 294 -5.27 2.87 -7.56
CA PRO A 294 -4.32 2.69 -8.64
C PRO A 294 -3.10 3.61 -8.49
N GLY A 295 -1.90 3.05 -8.59
CA GLY A 295 -0.64 3.79 -8.41
C GLY A 295 -0.24 4.02 -6.95
N SER A 296 -1.03 3.54 -5.99
CA SER A 296 -0.77 3.64 -4.55
C SER A 296 -0.77 5.07 -3.98
N GLN A 297 -1.60 5.31 -2.98
CA GLN A 297 -1.73 6.59 -2.28
C GLN A 297 -0.72 6.78 -1.13
N ASN A 298 0.04 5.74 -0.80
CA ASN A 298 1.10 5.74 0.20
C ASN A 298 2.14 4.64 -0.15
N PRO A 299 3.31 4.57 0.51
CA PRO A 299 4.38 3.65 0.16
C PRO A 299 4.28 2.29 0.88
N TYR A 300 3.15 1.97 1.50
CA TYR A 300 3.00 0.80 2.37
C TYR A 300 2.26 -0.34 1.67
N GLU A 301 2.48 -1.56 2.15
CA GLU A 301 1.92 -2.78 1.57
C GLU A 301 0.39 -2.81 1.56
N HIS A 302 -0.27 -2.14 2.52
CA HIS A 302 -1.73 -2.11 2.62
C HIS A 302 -2.42 -1.29 1.51
N SER A 303 -1.68 -0.46 0.77
CA SER A 303 -2.16 0.24 -0.43
C SER A 303 -1.76 -0.49 -1.72
N ALA A 304 -1.20 -1.71 -1.58
CA ALA A 304 -0.74 -2.56 -2.66
C ALA A 304 0.28 -1.90 -3.61
N THR A 305 1.12 -1.01 -3.08
CA THR A 305 2.29 -0.52 -3.82
C THR A 305 3.18 -1.67 -4.28
N ARG A 306 3.76 -1.53 -5.47
CA ARG A 306 4.71 -2.51 -6.00
C ARG A 306 6.05 -2.43 -5.28
N ASP A 307 6.59 -1.24 -5.07
CA ASP A 307 7.96 -1.03 -4.59
C ASP A 307 8.11 0.15 -3.62
N GLY A 308 7.00 0.57 -3.02
CA GLY A 308 6.94 1.76 -2.17
C GLY A 308 6.85 3.06 -2.96
N SER A 309 6.70 3.02 -4.30
CA SER A 309 6.35 4.21 -5.06
C SER A 309 4.93 4.66 -4.71
N GLN A 310 4.75 5.98 -4.75
CA GLN A 310 3.49 6.65 -4.53
C GLN A 310 3.18 7.49 -5.77
N GLU A 311 2.38 6.93 -6.66
CA GLU A 311 2.09 7.50 -7.99
C GLU A 311 0.64 7.96 -8.10
N TRP A 312 -0.22 7.59 -7.15
CA TRP A 312 -1.61 8.04 -7.12
C TRP A 312 -1.67 9.57 -7.02
N GLY A 313 -2.55 10.18 -7.82
CA GLY A 313 -2.80 11.62 -7.79
C GLY A 313 -1.71 12.46 -8.46
N THR A 314 -0.67 11.84 -9.05
CA THR A 314 0.34 12.53 -9.87
C THR A 314 -0.19 12.89 -11.25
N ARG A 315 -1.23 12.18 -11.73
CA ARG A 315 -1.94 12.45 -12.97
C ARG A 315 -3.45 12.30 -12.78
N ASP A 316 -4.21 13.06 -13.56
CA ASP A 316 -5.67 13.09 -13.47
C ASP A 316 -6.33 11.75 -13.80
N GLU A 317 -5.68 10.91 -14.62
CA GLU A 317 -6.17 9.59 -14.99
C GLU A 317 -6.26 8.66 -13.76
N SER A 318 -5.27 8.72 -12.86
CA SER A 318 -5.29 7.92 -11.63
C SER A 318 -6.45 8.32 -10.70
N ILE A 319 -6.77 9.62 -10.63
CA ILE A 319 -7.92 10.14 -9.91
C ILE A 319 -9.22 9.64 -10.55
N ALA A 320 -9.35 9.75 -11.87
CA ALA A 320 -10.53 9.32 -12.61
C ALA A 320 -10.79 7.81 -12.44
N GLN A 321 -9.75 6.98 -12.53
CA GLN A 321 -9.85 5.53 -12.27
C GLN A 321 -10.32 5.25 -10.84
N THR A 322 -9.78 5.98 -9.86
CA THR A 322 -10.19 5.83 -8.45
C THR A 322 -11.67 6.24 -8.25
N VAL A 323 -12.15 7.28 -8.94
CA VAL A 323 -13.57 7.68 -8.92
C VAL A 323 -14.47 6.62 -9.54
N GLN A 324 -14.04 5.96 -10.62
CA GLN A 324 -14.81 4.87 -11.23
C GLN A 324 -15.00 3.68 -10.28
N VAL A 325 -14.00 3.37 -9.45
CA VAL A 325 -14.11 2.34 -8.41
C VAL A 325 -15.16 2.74 -7.35
N ILE A 326 -15.15 4.00 -6.90
CA ILE A 326 -16.15 4.50 -5.96
C ILE A 326 -17.55 4.48 -6.55
N ASP A 327 -17.70 4.90 -7.81
CA ASP A 327 -18.98 4.85 -8.52
C ASP A 327 -19.52 3.41 -8.60
N PHE A 328 -18.66 2.45 -8.95
CA PHE A 328 -18.99 1.03 -8.98
C PHE A 328 -19.46 0.50 -7.62
N LEU A 329 -18.69 0.76 -6.55
CA LEU A 329 -19.01 0.28 -5.20
C LEU A 329 -20.30 0.93 -4.67
N ALA A 330 -20.46 2.24 -4.88
CA ALA A 330 -21.66 2.96 -4.47
C ALA A 330 -22.90 2.47 -5.23
N SER A 331 -22.81 2.31 -6.55
CA SER A 331 -23.91 1.81 -7.39
C SER A 331 -24.35 0.40 -6.97
N ARG A 332 -23.38 -0.49 -6.75
CA ARG A 332 -23.67 -1.89 -6.42
C ARG A 332 -24.42 -2.08 -5.11
N TYR A 333 -24.10 -1.28 -4.09
CA TYR A 333 -24.64 -1.46 -2.73
C TYR A 333 -25.63 -0.36 -2.33
N ALA A 334 -26.02 0.53 -3.24
CA ALA A 334 -26.91 1.66 -2.93
C ALA A 334 -28.24 1.26 -2.28
N GLU A 335 -28.82 0.15 -2.74
CA GLU A 335 -30.12 -0.37 -2.27
C GLU A 335 -29.99 -1.28 -1.04
N SER A 336 -28.77 -1.61 -0.61
CA SER A 336 -28.57 -2.44 0.57
C SER A 336 -28.88 -1.63 1.84
N PRO A 337 -29.78 -2.08 2.72
CA PRO A 337 -30.07 -1.40 3.98
C PRO A 337 -28.86 -1.37 4.92
N SER A 338 -27.92 -2.31 4.76
CA SER A 338 -26.66 -2.34 5.51
C SER A 338 -25.59 -1.39 4.97
N LEU A 339 -25.80 -0.64 3.88
CA LEU A 339 -24.79 0.34 3.43
C LEU A 339 -24.85 1.60 4.30
N LEU A 340 -23.92 1.73 5.25
CA LEU A 340 -23.81 2.90 6.11
C LEU A 340 -22.96 4.00 5.47
N ALA A 341 -21.81 3.63 4.90
CA ALA A 341 -20.87 4.60 4.37
C ALA A 341 -19.95 4.04 3.28
N VAL A 342 -19.45 4.96 2.43
CA VAL A 342 -18.36 4.71 1.49
C VAL A 342 -17.17 5.59 1.90
N SER A 343 -16.05 4.97 2.27
CA SER A 343 -14.78 5.62 2.57
C SER A 343 -13.93 5.72 1.31
N LEU A 344 -13.60 6.96 0.94
CA LEU A 344 -13.08 7.28 -0.38
C LEU A 344 -11.64 6.81 -0.57
N LEU A 345 -10.74 7.03 0.38
CA LEU A 345 -9.34 6.63 0.20
C LEU A 345 -8.62 6.49 1.54
N ASN A 346 -8.25 5.27 1.89
CA ASN A 346 -7.55 4.99 3.14
C ASN A 346 -6.14 5.60 3.17
N SER A 347 -5.83 6.35 4.23
CA SER A 347 -4.47 6.77 4.61
C SER A 347 -3.59 7.34 3.48
N PRO A 348 -4.05 8.32 2.67
CA PRO A 348 -3.19 9.00 1.70
C PRO A 348 -2.00 9.68 2.41
N LEU A 349 -0.76 9.50 1.94
CA LEU A 349 0.44 10.03 2.62
C LEU A 349 0.90 11.36 2.01
N ALA A 350 1.12 12.38 2.84
CA ALA A 350 1.78 13.62 2.44
C ALA A 350 3.32 13.44 2.39
N PRO A 351 4.05 14.17 1.51
CA PRO A 351 3.54 15.13 0.53
C PRO A 351 3.12 14.51 -0.81
N GLY A 352 3.34 13.22 -1.04
CA GLY A 352 3.09 12.57 -2.34
C GLY A 352 1.63 12.68 -2.80
N ALA A 353 0.67 12.41 -1.90
CA ALA A 353 -0.75 12.64 -2.12
C ALA A 353 -1.00 14.10 -1.80
N THR A 354 -0.88 14.95 -2.82
CA THR A 354 -1.01 16.40 -2.63
C THR A 354 -2.42 16.76 -2.16
N LEU A 355 -2.55 17.82 -1.35
CA LEU A 355 -3.84 18.32 -0.90
C LEU A 355 -4.74 18.69 -2.09
N ARG A 356 -4.15 19.22 -3.17
CA ARG A 356 -4.85 19.55 -4.42
C ARG A 356 -5.45 18.30 -5.08
N SER A 357 -4.65 17.25 -5.29
CA SER A 357 -5.12 16.00 -5.89
C SER A 357 -6.18 15.34 -5.01
N LEU A 358 -5.98 15.34 -3.68
CA LEU A 358 -6.90 14.72 -2.74
C LEU A 358 -8.25 15.43 -2.66
N THR A 359 -8.27 16.76 -2.54
CA THR A 359 -9.53 17.53 -2.50
C THR A 359 -10.28 17.48 -3.83
N LYS A 360 -9.56 17.46 -4.97
CA LYS A 360 -10.16 17.19 -6.29
C LYS A 360 -10.83 15.82 -6.30
N TYR A 361 -10.11 14.78 -5.86
CA TYR A 361 -10.65 13.43 -5.79
C TYR A 361 -11.86 13.33 -4.84
N TYR A 362 -11.79 13.88 -3.64
CA TYR A 362 -12.88 13.81 -2.66
C TYR A 362 -14.15 14.49 -3.12
N ARG A 363 -14.06 15.59 -3.88
CA ARG A 363 -15.24 16.18 -4.53
C ARG A 363 -15.86 15.22 -5.54
N LEU A 364 -15.05 14.70 -6.46
CA LEU A 364 -15.53 13.80 -7.51
C LEU A 364 -16.07 12.47 -6.95
N GLY A 365 -15.41 11.93 -5.91
CA GLY A 365 -15.84 10.73 -5.19
C GLY A 365 -17.14 10.97 -4.42
N TYR A 366 -17.30 12.12 -3.76
CA TYR A 366 -18.55 12.52 -3.13
C TYR A 366 -19.71 12.56 -4.15
N ASP A 367 -19.50 13.22 -5.29
CA ASP A 367 -20.49 13.32 -6.34
C ASP A 367 -20.84 11.93 -6.91
N ALA A 368 -19.85 11.03 -7.02
CA ALA A 368 -20.06 9.65 -7.43
C ALA A 368 -20.95 8.86 -6.46
N VAL A 369 -20.71 8.95 -5.15
CA VAL A 369 -21.58 8.32 -4.16
C VAL A 369 -23.00 8.91 -4.22
N ARG A 370 -23.12 10.24 -4.37
CA ARG A 370 -24.41 10.94 -4.38
C ARG A 370 -25.27 10.67 -5.62
N ARG A 371 -24.68 10.18 -6.73
CA ARG A 371 -25.47 9.69 -7.88
C ARG A 371 -26.33 8.48 -7.52
N HIS A 372 -25.88 7.65 -6.59
CA HIS A 372 -26.53 6.36 -6.29
C HIS A 372 -27.24 6.37 -4.94
N THR A 373 -26.77 7.14 -3.95
CA THR A 373 -27.40 7.17 -2.61
C THR A 373 -27.34 8.53 -1.93
N ARG A 374 -28.47 8.92 -1.34
CA ARG A 374 -28.62 10.14 -0.53
C ARG A 374 -28.41 9.91 0.97
N THR A 375 -28.36 8.65 1.40
CA THR A 375 -28.39 8.27 2.83
C THR A 375 -27.05 7.75 3.33
N ALA A 376 -26.22 7.14 2.48
CA ALA A 376 -24.89 6.70 2.90
C ALA A 376 -24.01 7.91 3.24
N TYR A 377 -23.20 7.79 4.30
CA TYR A 377 -22.16 8.77 4.60
C TYR A 377 -21.01 8.64 3.60
N VAL A 378 -20.37 9.77 3.27
CA VAL A 378 -19.13 9.79 2.51
C VAL A 378 -18.00 10.06 3.48
N VAL A 379 -17.13 9.08 3.67
CA VAL A 379 -15.99 9.20 4.59
C VAL A 379 -14.78 9.68 3.79
N MET A 380 -14.15 10.75 4.28
CA MET A 380 -12.98 11.40 3.70
C MET A 380 -11.82 11.23 4.67
N PRO A 381 -10.93 10.25 4.49
CA PRO A 381 -9.80 10.08 5.41
C PRO A 381 -8.79 11.24 5.37
N ALA A 382 -8.19 11.55 6.52
CA ALA A 382 -7.12 12.52 6.65
C ALA A 382 -5.83 12.02 5.98
N ARG A 383 -4.95 12.95 5.59
CA ARG A 383 -3.62 12.58 5.11
C ARG A 383 -2.73 12.18 6.27
N LEU A 384 -1.98 11.10 6.09
CA LEU A 384 -0.86 10.79 6.97
C LEU A 384 0.23 11.85 6.83
N ALA A 385 0.93 12.13 7.92
CA ALA A 385 2.03 13.11 7.99
C ALA A 385 1.65 14.54 7.55
N ALA A 386 0.38 14.91 7.65
CA ALA A 386 -0.14 16.26 7.47
C ALA A 386 -0.85 16.74 8.75
N ASP A 387 -1.39 17.96 8.71
CA ASP A 387 -2.23 18.47 9.81
C ASP A 387 -3.61 17.81 9.77
N ASP A 388 -4.05 17.26 10.91
CA ASP A 388 -5.33 16.53 11.03
C ASP A 388 -6.56 17.41 10.74
N THR A 389 -6.43 18.73 10.78
CA THR A 389 -7.52 19.70 10.61
C THR A 389 -7.61 20.27 9.18
N GLU A 390 -6.62 20.02 8.32
CA GLU A 390 -6.50 20.66 7.00
C GLU A 390 -7.71 20.42 6.07
N LEU A 391 -8.44 19.33 6.30
CA LEU A 391 -9.63 18.94 5.54
C LEU A 391 -10.95 19.36 6.18
N LEU A 392 -10.98 19.86 7.43
CA LEU A 392 -12.24 20.20 8.11
C LEU A 392 -13.08 21.21 7.33
N GLY A 393 -12.44 22.29 6.87
CA GLY A 393 -13.11 23.34 6.09
C GLY A 393 -13.55 22.88 4.69
N PHE A 394 -12.93 21.83 4.14
CA PHE A 394 -13.34 21.21 2.88
C PHE A 394 -14.51 20.25 3.10
N ALA A 395 -14.37 19.30 4.03
CA ALA A 395 -15.37 18.27 4.32
C ALA A 395 -16.69 18.87 4.85
N GLY A 396 -16.62 19.95 5.64
CA GLY A 396 -17.78 20.65 6.18
C GLY A 396 -18.71 21.29 5.13
N ARG A 397 -18.29 21.34 3.86
CA ARG A 397 -19.10 21.85 2.74
C ARG A 397 -20.08 20.80 2.19
N PHE A 398 -19.95 19.55 2.61
CA PHE A 398 -20.68 18.42 2.05
C PHE A 398 -21.65 17.81 3.07
N SER A 399 -22.87 17.49 2.64
CA SER A 399 -23.86 16.88 3.51
C SER A 399 -23.56 15.40 3.74
N ARG A 400 -23.68 14.95 5.00
CA ARG A 400 -23.36 13.58 5.42
C ARG A 400 -21.93 13.16 5.00
N ALA A 401 -20.98 14.09 5.05
CA ALA A 401 -19.56 13.80 4.96
C ALA A 401 -18.97 13.61 6.37
N VAL A 402 -17.97 12.75 6.49
CA VAL A 402 -17.29 12.45 7.75
C VAL A 402 -15.79 12.49 7.50
N LEU A 403 -15.02 13.10 8.40
CA LEU A 403 -13.56 13.03 8.39
C LEU A 403 -13.13 11.77 9.16
N ASP A 404 -12.24 10.98 8.57
CA ASP A 404 -11.68 9.78 9.22
C ASP A 404 -10.22 10.04 9.62
N VAL A 405 -9.87 9.81 10.88
CA VAL A 405 -8.54 10.03 11.46
C VAL A 405 -8.11 8.75 12.17
N HIS A 406 -6.88 8.31 11.92
CA HIS A 406 -6.36 7.05 12.46
C HIS A 406 -5.36 7.32 13.56
N TYR A 407 -5.65 6.87 14.77
CA TYR A 407 -4.75 6.96 15.92
C TYR A 407 -4.15 5.60 16.25
N TYR A 408 -2.82 5.54 16.32
CA TYR A 408 -2.07 4.35 16.70
C TYR A 408 -1.03 4.70 17.77
N ASN A 409 -0.96 3.90 18.83
CA ASN A 409 0.03 4.05 19.91
C ASN A 409 1.20 3.06 19.82
N LEU A 410 1.37 2.41 18.66
CA LEU A 410 2.31 1.29 18.48
C LEU A 410 3.42 1.56 17.47
N PHE A 411 3.28 2.57 16.60
CA PHE A 411 4.23 2.84 15.52
C PHE A 411 5.22 3.98 15.83
N SER A 412 5.36 4.35 17.10
CA SER A 412 6.33 5.34 17.56
C SER A 412 7.59 4.69 18.14
N ALA A 413 8.47 4.17 17.28
CA ALA A 413 9.88 3.88 17.63
C ALA A 413 10.78 3.80 16.39
N ALA A 414 11.08 4.95 15.76
CA ALA A 414 12.33 5.24 15.00
C ALA A 414 12.32 6.69 14.46
N ARG A 415 12.23 7.70 15.35
CA ARG A 415 12.79 9.03 15.07
C ARG A 415 14.09 9.16 15.86
N SER A 416 15.14 8.62 15.27
CA SER A 416 16.56 8.88 15.53
C SER A 416 17.11 9.01 14.11
N ILE A 417 17.46 10.17 13.57
CA ILE A 417 18.35 11.24 14.07
C ILE A 417 17.81 12.59 13.52
N ALA A 418 18.03 13.66 14.29
CA ALA A 418 17.79 15.09 14.01
C ALA A 418 16.42 15.68 14.42
N SER A 419 16.47 16.34 15.59
CA SER A 419 15.71 17.51 16.07
C SER A 419 14.68 17.26 17.19
N PRO A 420 14.70 18.11 18.25
CA PRO A 420 14.07 17.84 19.54
C PRO A 420 12.57 18.15 19.55
N PRO A 421 11.82 17.61 20.53
CA PRO A 421 10.37 17.76 20.62
C PRO A 421 10.00 19.11 21.23
N THR A 422 9.19 19.91 20.53
CA THR A 422 8.42 20.97 21.17
C THR A 422 7.07 20.42 21.62
N ARG A 423 6.99 20.16 22.93
CA ARG A 423 5.74 20.20 23.70
C ARG A 423 5.15 21.61 23.58
N THR A 424 3.85 21.72 23.33
CA THR A 424 3.01 22.68 24.06
C THR A 424 1.59 22.12 24.18
N SER A 425 1.25 21.75 25.41
CA SER A 425 -0.09 21.91 25.97
C SER A 425 -0.57 23.36 25.82
N THR A 426 -1.84 23.59 25.51
CA THR A 426 -2.79 24.36 26.36
C THR A 426 -4.14 24.55 25.65
N SER A 427 -5.20 24.39 26.46
CA SER A 427 -6.61 24.83 26.37
C SER A 427 -7.44 24.42 25.16
#